data_AF-T0ZRZ4-F1
#
_entry.id   AF-T0ZRZ4-F1
#
_cell.length_a   1.000
_cell.length_b   1.000
_cell.length_c   1.000
_cell.angle_alpha   90.00
_cell.angle_beta   90.00
_cell.angle_gamma   90.00
#
_symmetry.space_group_name_H-M   'P 1'
#
loop_
_entity.id
_entity.type
_entity.pdbx_description
1 polymer ?
#
loop_
_entity_poly.entity_id
_entity_poly.type
_entity_poly.pdbx_seq_one_letter_code
_entity_poly.pdbx_strand_id
1 'polypeptide(L)'
;VGSNGDVYDRYWIRIEEMRESSKIIRQCLDKLPPGRILTDDHKITFPDKGKVMHNMETLIHHFLLVVQGFKVPPGDTYCGTETPKGELGFYIVSDGSGKPYRMKIRAPSFIHIGALDHMAKGYMVADIVTIFGTLDIVMGECDR
;
A
#
# COMPACT_ATOMS: atom_id res chain seq x y z
N VAL A 1 -8.17 20.10 -4.14
CA VAL A 1 -9.41 19.73 -3.42
C VAL A 1 -10.60 20.23 -4.21
N GLY A 2 -11.68 19.44 -4.33
CA GLY A 2 -12.89 19.80 -5.10
C GLY A 2 -13.85 20.68 -4.31
N SER A 3 -14.86 21.24 -4.99
CA SER A 3 -15.78 22.23 -4.42
C SER A 3 -17.20 21.69 -4.24
N ASN A 4 -17.70 20.91 -5.20
CA ASN A 4 -19.09 20.46 -5.30
C ASN A 4 -19.25 18.97 -4.95
N GLY A 5 -18.17 18.18 -5.07
CA GLY A 5 -18.20 16.73 -4.78
C GLY A 5 -18.80 15.89 -5.91
N ASP A 6 -18.94 16.46 -7.10
CA ASP A 6 -19.45 15.78 -8.28
C ASP A 6 -18.38 14.90 -8.96
N VAL A 7 -18.80 14.23 -10.03
CA VAL A 7 -17.93 13.38 -10.87
C VAL A 7 -16.82 14.20 -11.55
N TYR A 8 -17.11 15.44 -11.94
CA TYR A 8 -16.17 16.29 -12.68
C TYR A 8 -15.04 16.79 -11.78
N ASP A 9 -15.36 17.18 -10.55
CA ASP A 9 -14.38 17.51 -9.52
C ASP A 9 -13.44 16.33 -9.24
N ARG A 10 -13.97 15.11 -9.12
CA ARG A 10 -13.15 13.90 -8.94
C ARG A 10 -12.21 13.68 -10.12
N TYR A 11 -12.67 13.89 -11.34
CA TYR A 11 -11.82 13.81 -12.52
C TYR A 11 -10.70 14.86 -12.48
N TRP A 12 -11.05 16.12 -12.20
CA TRP A 12 -10.08 17.22 -12.17
C TRP A 12 -9.01 17.01 -11.09
N ILE A 13 -9.41 16.56 -9.90
CA ILE A 13 -8.48 16.22 -8.80
C ILE A 13 -7.46 15.18 -9.26
N ARG A 14 -7.88 14.11 -9.96
CA ARG A 14 -6.95 13.08 -10.46
C ARG A 14 -5.95 13.63 -11.47
N ILE A 15 -6.37 14.57 -12.33
CA ILE A 15 -5.46 15.24 -13.26
C ILE A 15 -4.40 16.04 -12.49
N GLU A 16 -4.81 16.77 -11.45
CA GLU A 16 -3.89 17.54 -10.60
C GLU A 16 -2.95 16.62 -9.78
N GLU A 17 -3.45 15.52 -9.24
CA GLU A 17 -2.64 14.51 -8.54
C GLU A 17 -1.54 13.95 -9.44
N MET A 18 -1.83 13.70 -10.72
CA MET A 18 -0.80 13.27 -11.69
C MET A 18 0.27 14.35 -11.91
N ARG A 19 -0.11 15.62 -11.96
CA ARG A 19 0.82 16.76 -12.11
C ARG A 19 1.71 16.89 -10.88
N GLU A 20 1.14 16.85 -9.69
CA GLU A 20 1.88 16.91 -8.43
C GLU A 20 2.76 15.66 -8.23
N SER A 21 2.30 14.47 -8.63
CA SER A 21 3.12 13.26 -8.64
C SER A 21 4.36 13.41 -9.51
N SER A 22 4.21 13.96 -10.73
CA SER A 22 5.35 14.24 -11.62
C SER A 22 6.34 15.22 -11.00
N LYS A 23 5.84 16.26 -10.31
CA LYS A 23 6.66 17.24 -9.61
C LYS A 23 7.41 16.63 -8.43
N ILE A 24 6.78 15.78 -7.62
CA ILE A 24 7.42 15.05 -6.52
C ILE A 24 8.54 14.15 -7.06
N ILE A 25 8.30 13.44 -8.18
CA ILE A 25 9.34 12.60 -8.81
C ILE A 25 10.58 13.44 -9.16
N ARG A 26 10.40 14.63 -9.76
CA ARG A 26 11.52 15.53 -10.07
C ARG A 26 12.26 15.98 -8.81
N GLN A 27 11.53 16.37 -7.76
CA GLN A 27 12.13 16.75 -6.48
C GLN A 27 12.91 15.60 -5.82
N CYS A 28 12.41 14.37 -5.91
CA CYS A 28 13.07 13.18 -5.39
C CYS A 28 14.36 12.86 -6.17
N LEU A 29 14.37 13.09 -7.49
CA LEU A 29 15.58 12.93 -8.31
C LEU A 29 16.66 13.94 -7.91
N ASP A 30 16.29 15.20 -7.70
CA ASP A 30 17.24 16.25 -7.30
C ASP A 30 17.80 16.03 -5.88
N LYS A 31 17.01 15.43 -4.99
CA LYS A 31 17.35 15.22 -3.57
C LYS A 31 17.81 13.80 -3.25
N LEU A 32 18.11 12.97 -4.26
CA LEU A 32 18.42 11.56 -4.04
C LEU A 32 19.75 11.41 -3.25
N PRO A 33 19.72 10.93 -2.00
CA PRO A 33 20.94 10.76 -1.22
C PRO A 33 21.69 9.51 -1.68
N PRO A 34 23.03 9.54 -1.72
CA PRO A 34 23.81 8.32 -1.86
C PRO A 34 23.77 7.52 -0.56
N GLY A 35 23.82 6.18 -0.66
CA GLY A 35 23.87 5.33 0.52
C GLY A 35 23.30 3.94 0.31
N ARG A 36 23.24 3.17 1.40
CA ARG A 36 22.56 1.87 1.41
C ARG A 36 21.05 2.07 1.42
N ILE A 37 20.35 1.26 0.65
CA ILE A 37 18.87 1.26 0.54
C ILE A 37 18.24 0.39 1.63
N LEU A 38 19.00 -0.60 2.11
CA LEU A 38 18.57 -1.61 3.06
C LEU A 38 19.16 -1.33 4.45
N THR A 39 18.43 -1.70 5.49
CA THR A 39 18.90 -1.62 6.89
C THR A 39 20.12 -2.51 7.10
N ASP A 40 21.04 -2.08 7.97
CA ASP A 40 22.27 -2.82 8.28
C ASP A 40 22.03 -4.08 9.12
N ASP A 41 20.84 -4.24 9.71
CA ASP A 41 20.49 -5.41 10.53
C ASP A 41 20.15 -6.64 9.67
N HIS A 42 21.12 -7.56 9.61
CA HIS A 42 21.02 -8.82 8.88
C HIS A 42 20.13 -9.88 9.55
N LYS A 43 19.50 -9.57 10.70
CA LYS A 43 18.45 -10.40 11.29
C LYS A 43 17.06 -10.15 10.68
N ILE A 44 16.89 -9.04 9.98
CA ILE A 44 15.62 -8.64 9.34
C ILE A 44 15.79 -8.58 7.83
N THR A 45 16.92 -8.04 7.36
CA THR A 45 17.16 -7.82 5.93
C THR A 45 18.21 -8.77 5.37
N PHE A 46 18.04 -9.18 4.12
CA PHE A 46 18.97 -10.07 3.47
C PHE A 46 20.38 -9.45 3.35
N PRO A 47 21.44 -10.19 3.72
CA PRO A 47 22.81 -9.76 3.52
C PRO A 47 23.19 -9.78 2.03
N ASP A 48 24.22 -9.01 1.69
CA ASP A 48 24.74 -8.94 0.33
C ASP A 48 25.31 -10.29 -0.14
N LYS A 49 24.96 -10.70 -1.36
CA LYS A 49 25.35 -11.99 -1.95
C LYS A 49 26.86 -12.18 -1.98
N GLY A 50 27.63 -11.12 -2.22
CA GLY A 50 29.10 -11.20 -2.19
C GLY A 50 29.64 -11.62 -0.82
N LYS A 51 29.04 -11.12 0.26
CA LYS A 51 29.44 -11.43 1.64
C LYS A 51 28.99 -12.82 2.07
N VAL A 52 27.79 -13.24 1.66
CA VAL A 52 27.23 -14.57 1.96
C VAL A 52 28.16 -15.71 1.54
N MET A 53 28.86 -15.55 0.40
CA MET A 53 29.76 -16.59 -0.12
C MET A 53 31.09 -16.70 0.63
N HIS A 54 31.47 -15.67 1.39
CA HIS A 54 32.81 -15.58 2.01
C HIS A 54 32.77 -15.55 3.55
N ASN A 55 31.65 -15.16 4.16
CA ASN A 55 31.49 -15.07 5.61
C ASN A 55 30.37 -16.00 6.11
N MET A 56 30.75 -16.88 7.04
CA MET A 56 29.86 -17.86 7.66
C MET A 56 28.67 -17.22 8.39
N GLU A 57 28.86 -16.09 9.08
CA GLU A 57 27.79 -15.43 9.83
C GLU A 57 26.69 -14.94 8.90
N THR A 58 27.07 -14.31 7.79
CA THR A 58 26.12 -13.85 6.78
C THR A 58 25.39 -15.00 6.10
N LEU A 59 26.04 -16.16 5.97
CA LEU A 59 25.41 -17.36 5.44
C LEU A 59 24.37 -17.93 6.41
N ILE A 60 24.68 -17.98 7.71
CA ILE A 60 23.73 -18.42 8.75
C ILE A 60 22.50 -17.50 8.76
N HIS A 61 22.71 -16.18 8.76
CA HIS A 61 21.60 -15.21 8.74
C HIS A 61 20.74 -15.34 7.48
N HIS A 62 21.37 -15.49 6.32
CA HIS A 62 20.67 -15.75 5.06
C HIS A 62 19.82 -17.03 5.15
N PHE A 63 20.39 -18.12 5.65
CA PHE A 63 19.68 -19.40 5.80
C PHE A 63 18.49 -19.30 6.76
N LEU A 64 18.68 -18.70 7.94
CA LEU A 64 17.61 -18.53 8.93
C LEU A 64 16.46 -17.67 8.40
N LEU A 65 16.77 -16.57 7.70
CA LEU A 65 15.76 -15.69 7.11
C LEU A 65 14.93 -16.40 6.02
N VAL A 66 15.57 -17.20 5.16
CA VAL A 66 14.85 -17.92 4.10
C VAL A 66 13.99 -19.06 4.67
N VAL A 67 14.51 -19.80 5.65
CA VAL A 67 13.84 -21.01 6.16
C VAL A 67 12.81 -20.70 7.24
N GLN A 68 13.17 -19.87 8.22
CA GLN A 68 12.33 -19.58 9.39
C GLN A 68 11.63 -18.22 9.29
N GLY A 69 12.21 -17.27 8.55
CA GLY A 69 11.78 -15.87 8.58
C GLY A 69 12.27 -15.13 9.82
N PHE A 70 11.98 -13.83 9.89
CA PHE A 70 12.27 -13.01 11.06
C PHE A 70 11.10 -13.01 12.04
N LYS A 71 11.39 -12.92 13.34
CA LYS A 71 10.37 -12.86 14.39
C LYS A 71 10.00 -11.40 14.67
N VAL A 72 8.71 -11.13 14.70
CA VAL A 72 8.14 -9.83 15.06
C VAL A 72 7.69 -9.88 16.52
N PRO A 73 7.90 -8.84 17.34
CA PRO A 73 7.38 -8.80 18.71
C PRO A 73 5.85 -8.99 18.75
N PRO A 74 5.30 -9.63 19.80
CA PRO A 74 3.86 -9.79 19.95
C PRO A 74 3.19 -8.42 20.11
N GLY A 75 2.08 -8.22 19.41
CA GLY A 75 1.34 -6.96 19.40
C GLY A 75 0.47 -6.81 18.16
N ASP A 76 -0.31 -5.74 18.13
CA ASP A 76 -1.19 -5.36 17.04
C ASP A 76 -0.90 -3.94 16.54
N THR A 77 -1.11 -3.71 15.26
CA THR A 77 -0.95 -2.38 14.66
C THR A 77 -1.86 -2.20 13.46
N TYR A 78 -2.33 -0.96 13.26
CA TYR A 78 -2.98 -0.50 12.04
C TYR A 78 -2.10 0.55 11.38
N CYS A 79 -1.74 0.32 10.12
CA CYS A 79 -1.04 1.30 9.31
C CYS A 79 -1.84 1.58 8.05
N GLY A 80 -2.27 2.84 7.89
CA GLY A 80 -2.96 3.35 6.71
C GLY A 80 -2.01 4.19 5.85
N THR A 81 -1.96 3.90 4.56
CA THR A 81 -1.22 4.69 3.58
C THR A 81 -2.17 5.22 2.52
N GLU A 82 -1.89 6.42 2.02
CA GLU A 82 -2.59 6.99 0.89
C GLU A 82 -2.17 6.27 -0.40
N THR A 83 -3.12 5.56 -1.01
CA THR A 83 -2.99 5.02 -2.36
C THR A 83 -3.81 5.89 -3.32
N PRO A 84 -3.62 5.76 -4.64
CA PRO A 84 -4.41 6.53 -5.62
C PRO A 84 -5.94 6.32 -5.51
N LYS A 85 -6.37 5.27 -4.81
CA LYS A 85 -7.79 4.96 -4.58
C LYS A 85 -8.31 5.49 -3.23
N GLY A 86 -7.47 6.09 -2.40
CA GLY A 86 -7.77 6.48 -1.03
C GLY A 86 -6.92 5.73 -0.01
N GLU A 87 -7.35 5.73 1.25
CA GLU A 87 -6.58 5.11 2.34
C GLU A 87 -6.67 3.58 2.28
N LEU A 88 -5.54 2.93 2.01
CA LEU A 88 -5.35 1.49 2.12
C LEU A 88 -4.70 1.18 3.46
N GLY A 89 -5.41 0.40 4.27
CA GLY A 89 -4.95 0.04 5.62
C GLY A 89 -4.59 -1.42 5.77
N PHE A 90 -3.57 -1.70 6.57
CA PHE A 90 -3.21 -3.05 7.01
C PHE A 90 -3.30 -3.11 8.53
N TYR A 91 -4.20 -3.96 9.03
CA TYR A 91 -4.27 -4.34 10.43
C TYR A 91 -3.58 -5.68 10.62
N ILE A 92 -2.49 -5.70 11.37
CA ILE A 92 -1.63 -6.87 11.56
C ILE A 92 -1.56 -7.20 13.05
N VAL A 93 -1.77 -8.47 13.39
CA VAL A 93 -1.60 -9.02 14.74
C VAL A 93 -0.48 -10.05 14.71
N SER A 94 0.50 -9.91 15.59
CA SER A 94 1.62 -10.84 15.77
C SER A 94 1.56 -11.52 17.14
N ASP A 95 1.84 -12.82 17.15
CA ASP A 95 1.96 -13.67 18.35
C ASP A 95 3.42 -13.97 18.72
N GLY A 96 4.40 -13.41 17.98
CA GLY A 96 5.83 -13.71 18.18
C GLY A 96 6.36 -14.92 17.39
N SER A 97 5.51 -15.65 16.65
CA SER A 97 5.89 -16.89 15.96
C SER A 97 6.69 -16.69 14.65
N GLY A 98 6.75 -15.45 14.14
CA GLY A 98 7.35 -15.12 12.83
C GLY A 98 6.36 -15.21 11.66
N LYS A 99 5.13 -15.68 11.90
CA LYS A 99 4.02 -15.56 10.95
C LYS A 99 2.98 -14.59 11.50
N PRO A 100 2.28 -13.82 10.64
CA PRO A 100 1.18 -12.98 11.11
C PRO A 100 0.06 -13.89 11.64
N TYR A 101 -0.34 -13.68 12.89
CA TYR A 101 -1.47 -14.39 13.49
C TYR A 101 -2.78 -14.01 12.78
N ARG A 102 -2.93 -12.70 12.51
CA ARG A 102 -4.04 -12.16 11.71
C ARG A 102 -3.55 -11.00 10.87
N MET A 103 -4.02 -10.94 9.63
CA MET A 103 -3.86 -9.78 8.77
C MET A 103 -5.24 -9.42 8.18
N LYS A 104 -5.73 -8.21 8.44
CA LYS A 104 -6.91 -7.67 7.76
C LYS A 104 -6.52 -6.47 6.93
N ILE A 105 -6.99 -6.45 5.70
CA ILE A 105 -6.81 -5.34 4.77
C ILE A 105 -8.07 -4.49 4.81
N ARG A 106 -7.89 -3.17 4.96
CA ARG A 106 -8.92 -2.14 4.82
C ARG A 106 -8.81 -1.56 3.43
N ALA A 107 -9.56 -2.16 2.51
CA ALA A 107 -9.60 -1.80 1.09
C ALA A 107 -10.45 -0.54 0.86
N PRO A 108 -9.92 0.54 0.25
CA PRO A 108 -10.72 1.70 -0.13
C PRO A 108 -11.85 1.30 -1.09
N SER A 109 -11.58 0.43 -2.07
CA SER A 109 -12.60 -0.02 -3.04
C SER A 109 -13.81 -0.71 -2.39
N PHE A 110 -13.60 -1.45 -1.28
CA PHE A 110 -14.70 -2.11 -0.54
C PHE A 110 -15.62 -1.10 0.15
N ILE A 111 -15.06 0.01 0.64
CA ILE A 111 -15.84 1.07 1.27
C ILE A 111 -16.58 1.87 0.19
N HIS A 112 -15.90 2.17 -0.92
CA HIS A 112 -16.47 2.92 -2.04
C HIS A 112 -17.65 2.19 -2.69
N ILE A 113 -17.55 0.88 -2.89
CA ILE A 113 -18.66 0.10 -3.46
C ILE A 113 -19.87 0.07 -2.53
N GLY A 114 -19.65 0.07 -1.20
CA GLY A 114 -20.73 0.16 -0.21
C GLY A 114 -21.52 1.48 -0.29
N ALA A 115 -20.88 2.56 -0.76
CA ALA A 115 -21.52 3.85 -0.96
C ALA A 115 -22.25 3.98 -2.32
N LEU A 116 -22.05 3.03 -3.25
CA LEU A 116 -22.58 3.10 -4.61
C LEU A 116 -24.11 3.18 -4.65
N ASP A 117 -24.81 2.40 -3.82
CA ASP A 117 -26.28 2.43 -3.72
C ASP A 117 -26.79 3.81 -3.32
N HIS A 118 -26.11 4.48 -2.38
CA HIS A 118 -26.50 5.81 -1.96
C HIS A 118 -26.23 6.86 -3.06
N MET A 119 -25.10 6.76 -3.75
CA MET A 119 -24.71 7.69 -4.82
C MET A 119 -25.53 7.53 -6.10
N ALA A 120 -26.03 6.33 -6.39
CA ALA A 120 -26.76 6.04 -7.63
C ALA A 120 -28.27 6.36 -7.56
N LYS A 121 -28.82 6.62 -6.37
CA LYS A 121 -30.25 6.91 -6.19
C LYS A 121 -30.65 8.22 -6.87
N GLY A 122 -31.69 8.13 -7.71
CA GLY A 122 -32.25 9.29 -8.42
C GLY A 122 -31.61 9.61 -9.77
N TYR A 123 -30.60 8.83 -10.18
CA TYR A 123 -29.92 8.98 -11.48
C TYR A 123 -30.37 7.93 -12.50
N MET A 124 -30.00 8.14 -13.77
CA MET A 124 -30.31 7.20 -14.84
C MET A 124 -29.33 6.02 -14.84
N VAL A 125 -29.71 4.91 -15.48
CA VAL A 125 -28.84 3.73 -15.64
C VAL A 125 -27.53 4.09 -16.34
N ALA A 126 -27.56 5.05 -17.27
CA ALA A 126 -26.36 5.55 -17.95
C ALA A 126 -25.35 6.20 -16.98
N ASP A 127 -25.83 6.90 -15.96
CA ASP A 127 -24.99 7.63 -14.99
C ASP A 127 -24.28 6.68 -14.02
N ILE A 128 -24.83 5.47 -13.80
CA ILE A 128 -24.23 4.44 -12.93
C ILE A 128 -22.82 4.09 -13.43
N VAL A 129 -22.63 3.98 -14.74
CA VAL A 129 -21.32 3.66 -15.34
C VAL A 129 -20.29 4.74 -15.00
N THR A 130 -20.69 6.01 -15.05
CA THR A 130 -19.82 7.14 -14.74
C THR A 130 -19.51 7.22 -13.25
N ILE A 131 -20.53 7.04 -12.39
CA ILE A 131 -20.35 7.01 -10.93
C ILE A 131 -19.37 5.89 -10.56
N PHE A 132 -19.61 4.67 -11.08
CA PHE A 132 -18.75 3.51 -10.86
C PHE A 132 -17.31 3.74 -11.33
N GLY A 133 -17.12 4.29 -12.53
CA GLY A 133 -15.79 4.62 -13.06
C GLY A 133 -15.04 5.65 -12.22
N THR A 134 -15.75 6.63 -11.62
CA THR A 134 -15.11 7.63 -10.77
C THR A 134 -14.69 7.11 -9.41
N LEU A 135 -15.31 6.04 -8.91
CA LEU A 135 -14.88 5.38 -7.67
C LEU A 135 -13.61 4.53 -7.87
N ASP A 136 -13.25 4.23 -9.13
CA ASP A 136 -12.06 3.46 -9.52
C ASP A 136 -11.94 2.13 -8.76
N ILE A 137 -12.99 1.33 -8.82
CA ILE A 137 -13.12 0.07 -8.09
C ILE A 137 -12.32 -1.04 -8.80
N VAL A 138 -11.47 -1.73 -8.05
CA VAL A 138 -10.81 -2.96 -8.50
C VAL A 138 -11.31 -4.13 -7.67
N MET A 139 -11.94 -5.10 -8.32
CA MET A 139 -12.60 -6.22 -7.63
C MET A 139 -11.64 -7.10 -6.84
N GLY A 140 -10.41 -7.30 -7.34
CA GLY A 140 -9.39 -8.07 -6.61
C GLY A 140 -9.02 -7.45 -5.27
N GLU A 141 -9.22 -6.13 -5.10
CA GLU A 141 -9.05 -5.49 -3.81
C GLU A 141 -10.29 -5.69 -2.90
N CYS A 142 -11.47 -5.59 -3.48
CA CYS A 142 -12.76 -5.60 -2.77
C CYS A 142 -13.10 -6.96 -2.14
N ASP A 143 -12.68 -8.06 -2.75
CA ASP A 143 -13.11 -9.43 -2.41
C ASP A 143 -12.37 -10.06 -1.19
N ARG A 144 -11.52 -9.29 -0.47
CA ARG A 144 -10.54 -9.83 0.50
C ARG A 144 -10.91 -9.70 1.98
#